data_AF-A0A958XPB4-F1
#
_entry.id   AF-A0A958XPB4-F1
#
_cell.length_a   1.000
_cell.length_b   1.000
_cell.length_c   1.000
_cell.angle_alpha   90.00
_cell.angle_beta   90.00
_cell.angle_gamma   90.00
#
_symmetry.space_group_name_H-M   'P 1'
#
loop_
_entity.id
_entity.type
_entity.pdbx_description
1 polymer ?
#
loop_
_entity_poly.entity_id
_entity_poly.type
_entity_poly.pdbx_seq_one_letter_code
_entity_poly.pdbx_strand_id
1 'polypeptide(L)'
;MEYRLGLNPSLSNGPVLVSGEAKPAGFHHFPEPDGYVAEAEYEGALKYIKWKMYDNGWLRLDYEYNLEGEHPFMGVTFDYPESNIIGARWLGNGPYRVWKNRRQGATFDLWEAMYNNTHTGSAPWVYPEFKGYFSDIAWMEFNTVEGKFLVASPQEGLFVRLFDFYGLSGPVPHPALPP
;
A
#
# COMPACT_ATOMS: atom_id res chain seq x y z
N MET A 1 -22.55 -12.41 12.94
CA MET A 1 -21.23 -11.91 12.51
C MET A 1 -21.40 -10.41 12.35
N GLU A 2 -20.81 -9.66 13.25
CA GLU A 2 -21.21 -8.28 13.57
C GLU A 2 -20.61 -7.29 12.56
N TYR A 3 -21.47 -6.51 11.92
CA TYR A 3 -21.11 -5.38 11.06
C TYR A 3 -20.38 -4.32 11.89
N ARG A 4 -19.22 -3.85 11.44
CA ARG A 4 -18.69 -2.53 11.82
C ARG A 4 -18.78 -1.61 10.61
N LEU A 5 -19.93 -0.94 10.49
CA LEU A 5 -20.04 0.32 9.75
C LEU A 5 -19.07 1.35 10.36
N GLY A 6 -18.43 2.16 9.52
CA GLY A 6 -17.95 3.49 9.93
C GLY A 6 -16.45 3.73 10.00
N LEU A 7 -15.61 2.82 9.52
CA LEU A 7 -14.19 3.14 9.34
C LEU A 7 -14.03 3.91 8.02
N ASN A 8 -13.81 5.21 8.13
CA ASN A 8 -13.29 6.04 7.06
C ASN A 8 -11.79 6.19 7.31
N PRO A 9 -10.95 5.24 6.86
CA PRO A 9 -9.52 5.41 6.98
C PRO A 9 -9.13 6.69 6.24
N SER A 10 -8.25 7.49 6.82
CA SER A 10 -7.72 8.72 6.21
C SER A 10 -6.82 8.48 4.98
N LEU A 11 -7.12 7.47 4.16
CA LEU A 11 -6.48 7.26 2.85
C LEU A 11 -6.87 8.42 1.92
N SER A 12 -5.87 9.13 1.42
CA SER A 12 -6.06 10.29 0.54
C SER A 12 -5.10 10.27 -0.64
N ASN A 13 -5.27 11.19 -1.59
CA ASN A 13 -4.39 11.39 -2.75
C ASN A 13 -4.08 10.07 -3.50
N GLY A 14 -5.06 9.18 -3.59
CA GLY A 14 -4.89 7.86 -4.17
C GLY A 14 -6.20 7.27 -4.72
N PRO A 15 -6.12 6.23 -5.56
CA PRO A 15 -4.89 5.60 -6.03
C PRO A 15 -4.20 6.47 -7.07
N VAL A 16 -2.89 6.70 -6.92
CA VAL A 16 -2.07 7.42 -7.90
C VAL A 16 -0.98 6.49 -8.43
N LEU A 17 -0.79 6.49 -9.75
CA LEU A 17 0.27 5.74 -10.40
C LEU A 17 1.65 6.30 -10.00
N VAL A 18 2.54 5.44 -9.53
CA VAL A 18 3.83 5.87 -8.95
C VAL A 18 4.90 6.23 -9.99
N SER A 19 4.70 5.86 -11.26
CA SER A 19 5.59 6.20 -12.39
C SER A 19 4.80 6.20 -13.69
N GLY A 20 5.17 7.06 -14.63
CA GLY A 20 4.48 7.23 -15.91
C GLY A 20 3.35 8.26 -15.86
N GLU A 21 2.90 8.69 -17.04
CA GLU A 21 1.85 9.69 -17.18
C GLU A 21 0.47 9.03 -17.23
N ALA A 22 -0.52 9.68 -16.62
CA ALA A 22 -1.91 9.27 -16.64
C ALA A 22 -2.80 10.51 -16.79
N LYS A 23 -3.43 10.65 -17.95
CA LYS A 23 -4.35 11.76 -18.23
C LYS A 23 -5.79 11.24 -18.19
N PRO A 24 -6.68 11.79 -17.35
CA PRO A 24 -8.08 11.37 -17.31
C PRO A 24 -8.75 11.48 -18.67
N ALA A 25 -9.44 10.41 -19.08
CA ALA A 25 -10.10 10.30 -20.38
C ALA A 25 -11.61 10.10 -20.24
N GLY A 26 -12.04 9.38 -19.20
CA GLY A 26 -13.44 9.05 -18.99
C GLY A 26 -13.75 8.74 -17.54
N PHE A 27 -15.02 8.84 -17.18
CA PHE A 27 -15.53 8.40 -15.90
C PHE A 27 -16.93 7.83 -16.09
N HIS A 28 -17.15 6.63 -15.58
CA HIS A 28 -18.44 5.97 -15.59
C HIS A 28 -18.69 5.30 -14.25
N HIS A 29 -19.96 5.21 -13.88
CA HIS A 29 -20.38 4.54 -12.67
C HIS A 29 -21.71 3.86 -12.93
N PHE A 30 -21.89 2.68 -12.35
CA PHE A 30 -23.05 1.85 -12.62
C PHE A 30 -23.28 0.86 -11.47
N PRO A 31 -24.55 0.48 -11.20
CA PRO A 31 -24.84 -0.58 -10.27
C PRO A 31 -24.52 -1.96 -10.88
N GLU A 32 -24.05 -2.88 -10.04
CA GLU A 32 -23.96 -4.31 -10.32
C GLU A 32 -24.87 -5.07 -9.33
N PRO A 33 -25.23 -6.36 -9.58
CA PRO A 33 -26.14 -7.08 -8.71
C PRO A 33 -25.70 -7.22 -7.24
N ASP A 34 -24.40 -7.11 -6.96
CA ASP A 34 -23.76 -7.29 -5.66
C ASP A 34 -22.96 -6.06 -5.20
N GLY A 35 -23.23 -4.90 -5.79
CA GLY A 35 -22.59 -3.65 -5.37
C GLY A 35 -22.71 -2.49 -6.36
N TYR A 36 -21.82 -1.51 -6.20
CA TYR A 36 -21.77 -0.31 -7.04
C TYR A 36 -20.35 -0.04 -7.53
N VAL A 37 -20.23 0.29 -8.82
CA VAL A 37 -18.94 0.51 -9.48
C VAL A 37 -18.77 1.99 -9.84
N ALA A 38 -17.56 2.50 -9.62
CA ALA A 38 -17.08 3.76 -10.16
C ALA A 38 -15.72 3.52 -10.83
N GLU A 39 -15.60 3.87 -12.10
CA GLU A 39 -14.44 3.60 -12.93
C GLU A 39 -13.99 4.86 -13.65
N ALA A 40 -12.69 5.12 -13.59
CA ALA A 40 -12.02 6.19 -14.30
C ALA A 40 -11.08 5.59 -15.33
N GLU A 41 -11.17 6.08 -16.57
CA GLU A 41 -10.32 5.68 -17.69
C GLU A 41 -9.24 6.75 -17.93
N TYR A 42 -8.07 6.31 -18.39
CA TYR A 42 -6.92 7.17 -18.59
C TYR A 42 -6.25 6.95 -19.95
N GLU A 43 -5.80 8.05 -20.55
CA GLU A 43 -4.80 8.06 -21.62
C GLU A 43 -3.40 8.04 -20.99
N GLY A 44 -2.54 7.10 -21.39
CA GLY A 44 -1.15 7.02 -20.93
C GLY A 44 -0.77 5.63 -20.38
N ALA A 45 0.09 5.63 -19.36
CA ALA A 45 0.58 4.42 -18.71
C ALA A 45 -0.52 3.74 -17.90
N LEU A 46 -1.26 4.50 -17.08
CA LEU A 46 -2.47 4.01 -16.42
C LEU A 46 -3.57 3.81 -17.47
N LYS A 47 -4.30 2.70 -17.40
CA LYS A 47 -5.44 2.39 -18.29
C LYS A 47 -6.75 2.69 -17.61
N TYR A 48 -6.94 2.15 -16.41
CA TYR A 48 -8.12 2.42 -15.60
C TYR A 48 -7.83 2.28 -14.11
N ILE A 49 -8.69 2.92 -13.33
CA ILE A 49 -8.91 2.67 -11.90
C ILE A 49 -10.39 2.37 -11.73
N LYS A 50 -10.71 1.22 -11.14
CA LYS A 50 -12.08 0.80 -10.88
C LYS A 50 -12.26 0.49 -9.40
N TRP A 51 -13.16 1.24 -8.77
CA TRP A 51 -13.64 0.97 -7.43
C TRP A 51 -14.96 0.24 -7.48
N LYS A 52 -15.09 -0.82 -6.69
CA LYS A 52 -16.37 -1.50 -6.45
C LYS A 52 -16.64 -1.59 -4.95
N MET A 53 -17.74 -0.99 -4.51
CA MET A 53 -18.26 -1.20 -3.16
C MET A 53 -19.24 -2.36 -3.20
N TYR A 54 -18.90 -3.48 -2.56
CA TYR A 54 -19.77 -4.64 -2.45
C TYR A 54 -20.77 -4.48 -1.31
N ASP A 55 -21.94 -5.11 -1.43
CA ASP A 55 -22.99 -5.07 -0.40
C ASP A 55 -22.56 -5.69 0.94
N ASN A 56 -21.54 -6.55 0.91
CA ASN A 56 -20.95 -7.18 2.10
C ASN A 56 -19.94 -6.28 2.83
N GLY A 57 -19.72 -5.05 2.37
CA GLY A 57 -18.84 -4.07 3.00
C GLY A 57 -17.40 -4.05 2.50
N TRP A 58 -17.01 -4.94 1.59
CA TRP A 58 -15.69 -4.87 0.96
C TRP A 58 -15.64 -3.78 -0.10
N LEU A 59 -14.60 -2.95 -0.03
CA LEU A 59 -14.23 -2.04 -1.09
C LEU A 59 -13.07 -2.66 -1.88
N ARG A 60 -13.28 -2.89 -3.18
CA ARG A 60 -12.28 -3.44 -4.09
C ARG A 60 -11.75 -2.35 -5.01
N LEU A 61 -10.43 -2.33 -5.17
CA LEU A 61 -9.72 -1.58 -6.18
C LEU A 61 -9.17 -2.54 -7.22
N ASP A 62 -9.58 -2.38 -8.47
CA ASP A 62 -8.90 -2.95 -9.63
C ASP A 62 -8.24 -1.81 -10.41
N TYR A 63 -7.03 -2.03 -10.92
CA TYR A 63 -6.35 -1.08 -11.80
C TYR A 63 -5.49 -1.82 -12.81
N GLU A 64 -5.21 -1.16 -13.91
CA GLU A 64 -4.27 -1.65 -14.92
C GLU A 64 -3.36 -0.52 -15.37
N TYR A 65 -2.06 -0.82 -15.47
CA TYR A 65 -1.08 0.09 -16.04
C TYR A 65 -0.12 -0.69 -16.94
N ASN A 66 0.45 0.00 -17.91
CA ASN A 66 1.55 -0.49 -18.73
C ASN A 66 2.70 0.52 -18.68
N LEU A 67 3.87 0.05 -18.27
CA LEU A 67 5.09 0.85 -18.16
C LEU A 67 6.20 0.23 -19.01
N GLU A 68 6.86 1.06 -19.81
CA GLU A 68 8.00 0.67 -20.64
C GLU A 68 9.31 1.18 -20.03
N GLY A 69 10.40 0.42 -20.20
CA GLY A 69 11.73 0.79 -19.71
C GLY A 69 11.99 0.46 -18.24
N GLU A 70 13.07 1.02 -17.70
CA GLU A 70 13.48 0.77 -16.31
C GLU A 70 12.79 1.75 -15.36
N HIS A 71 12.07 1.20 -14.38
CA HIS A 71 11.42 1.96 -13.31
C HIS A 71 11.97 1.52 -11.95
N PRO A 72 12.22 2.45 -11.02
CA PRO A 72 12.65 2.11 -9.66
C PRO A 72 11.63 1.25 -8.90
N PHE A 73 10.34 1.52 -9.11
CA PHE A 73 9.19 0.75 -8.63
C PHE A 73 7.97 1.00 -9.54
N MET A 74 6.97 0.13 -9.44
CA MET A 74 5.72 0.21 -10.20
C MET A 74 4.56 -0.15 -9.28
N GLY A 75 3.39 0.45 -9.51
CA GLY A 75 2.20 0.25 -8.67
C GLY A 75 1.39 1.53 -8.48
N VAL A 76 0.48 1.49 -7.53
CA VAL A 76 -0.29 2.66 -7.08
C VAL A 76 0.03 2.97 -5.63
N THR A 77 -0.13 4.22 -5.23
CA THR A 77 0.08 4.67 -3.86
C THR A 77 -1.11 5.46 -3.33
N PHE A 78 -1.15 5.58 -2.01
CA PHE A 78 -2.07 6.40 -1.23
C PHE A 78 -1.27 7.13 -0.16
N ASP A 79 -1.73 8.32 0.18
CA ASP A 79 -1.28 8.99 1.38
C ASP A 79 -2.06 8.49 2.59
N TYR A 80 -1.36 8.40 3.71
CA TYR A 80 -1.98 8.16 5.02
C TYR A 80 -1.25 9.01 6.07
N PRO A 81 -1.96 9.71 6.98
CA PRO A 81 -1.33 10.49 8.03
C PRO A 81 -0.49 9.59 8.95
N GLU A 82 0.83 9.75 8.90
CA GLU A 82 1.74 8.91 9.71
C GLU A 82 1.49 9.07 11.22
N SER A 83 1.01 10.23 11.68
CA SER A 83 0.62 10.45 13.08
C SER A 83 -0.55 9.57 13.54
N ASN A 84 -1.32 9.00 12.60
CA ASN A 84 -2.51 8.22 12.90
C ASN A 84 -2.21 6.72 12.99
N ILE A 85 -1.01 6.27 12.58
CA ILE A 85 -0.64 4.85 12.57
C ILE A 85 -0.08 4.41 13.92
N ILE A 86 -0.59 3.30 14.45
CA ILE A 86 -0.14 2.68 15.70
C ILE A 86 0.75 1.48 15.41
N GLY A 87 0.41 0.69 14.39
CA GLY A 87 1.16 -0.50 13.98
C GLY A 87 0.45 -1.26 12.87
N ALA A 88 1.01 -2.40 12.50
CA ALA A 88 0.44 -3.28 11.49
C ALA A 88 0.72 -4.74 11.84
N ARG A 89 -0.21 -5.61 11.43
CA ARG A 89 -0.09 -7.06 11.46
C ARG A 89 -0.31 -7.59 10.05
N TRP A 90 0.51 -8.52 9.57
CA TRP A 90 0.43 -8.99 8.19
C TRP A 90 0.79 -10.46 8.05
N LEU A 91 0.27 -11.07 6.98
CA LEU A 91 0.71 -12.36 6.49
C LEU A 91 1.55 -12.14 5.23
N GLY A 92 2.81 -12.55 5.30
CA GLY A 92 3.78 -12.40 4.20
C GLY A 92 5.21 -12.54 4.70
N ASN A 93 6.18 -12.08 3.90
CA ASN A 93 7.58 -12.11 4.33
C ASN A 93 7.86 -11.01 5.37
N GLY A 94 8.50 -11.40 6.47
CA GLY A 94 8.89 -10.51 7.56
C GLY A 94 9.94 -11.14 8.49
N PRO A 95 10.17 -10.57 9.70
CA PRO A 95 9.54 -9.36 10.24
C PRO A 95 10.18 -8.07 9.71
N TYR A 96 11.35 -8.16 9.06
CA TYR A 96 12.11 -7.01 8.58
C TYR A 96 11.73 -6.61 7.16
N ARG A 97 11.87 -5.31 6.86
CA ARG A 97 11.80 -4.80 5.49
C ARG A 97 12.86 -5.42 4.58
N VAL A 98 12.57 -5.49 3.30
CA VAL A 98 13.48 -5.95 2.25
C VAL A 98 13.96 -4.79 1.37
N TRP A 99 15.06 -5.03 0.66
CA TRP A 99 15.57 -4.14 -0.38
C TRP A 99 15.58 -4.86 -1.73
N LYS A 100 15.55 -4.12 -2.85
CA LYS A 100 15.59 -4.69 -4.20
C LYS A 100 16.76 -5.68 -4.38
N ASN A 101 17.91 -5.34 -3.84
CA ASN A 101 19.14 -6.16 -3.87
C ASN A 101 19.33 -7.05 -2.62
N ARG A 102 18.39 -7.06 -1.65
CA ARG A 102 18.48 -7.85 -0.42
C ARG A 102 17.10 -8.30 0.03
N ARG A 103 16.65 -9.41 -0.56
CA ARG A 103 15.37 -10.07 -0.24
C ARG A 103 15.55 -11.30 0.67
N GLN A 104 16.76 -11.82 0.80
CA GLN A 104 17.05 -12.99 1.63
C GLN A 104 17.01 -12.62 3.12
N GLY A 105 16.48 -13.53 3.94
CA GLY A 105 16.44 -13.40 5.41
C GLY A 105 15.04 -13.13 5.98
N ALA A 106 14.05 -12.84 5.13
CA ALA A 106 12.65 -12.79 5.53
C ALA A 106 11.98 -14.16 5.35
N THR A 107 11.02 -14.47 6.22
CA THR A 107 10.25 -15.72 6.19
C THR A 107 8.77 -15.42 6.08
N PHE A 108 8.06 -16.24 5.30
CA PHE A 108 6.61 -16.13 5.14
C PHE A 108 5.91 -16.66 6.39
N ASP A 109 5.30 -15.77 7.18
CA ASP A 109 4.58 -16.09 8.41
C ASP A 109 3.63 -14.93 8.80
N LEU A 110 2.96 -15.05 9.94
CA LEU A 110 2.22 -13.99 10.58
C LEU A 110 3.16 -13.09 11.41
N TRP A 111 3.22 -11.82 11.05
CA TRP A 111 4.08 -10.82 11.71
C TRP A 111 3.27 -9.65 12.25
N GLU A 112 3.80 -8.97 13.26
CA GLU A 112 3.25 -7.73 13.81
C GLU A 112 4.38 -6.77 14.18
N ALA A 113 4.18 -5.49 13.91
CA ALA A 113 5.12 -4.43 14.28
C ALA A 113 4.38 -3.17 14.71
N MET A 114 4.82 -2.58 15.82
CA MET A 114 4.40 -1.24 16.23
C MET A 114 5.10 -0.19 15.40
N TYR A 115 4.41 0.93 15.14
CA TYR A 115 4.99 2.06 14.46
C TYR A 115 6.28 2.51 15.16
N ASN A 116 7.32 2.68 14.36
CA ASN A 116 8.57 3.30 14.77
C ASN A 116 9.21 4.00 13.57
N ASN A 117 10.02 5.01 13.86
CA ASN A 117 10.81 5.72 12.86
C ASN A 117 12.30 5.37 12.99
N THR A 118 12.61 4.11 13.32
CA THR A 118 13.99 3.67 13.53
C THR A 118 14.77 3.75 12.23
N HIS A 119 15.91 4.44 12.31
CA HIS A 119 16.90 4.49 11.26
C HIS A 119 17.94 3.40 11.52
N THR A 120 18.12 2.50 10.56
CA THR A 120 19.11 1.42 10.67
C THR A 120 20.48 2.02 10.99
N GLY A 121 21.10 1.54 12.07
CA GLY A 121 22.42 2.02 12.51
C GLY A 121 22.42 3.26 13.40
N SER A 122 21.26 3.84 13.73
CA SER A 122 21.13 5.00 14.62
C SER A 122 20.27 4.68 15.84
N ALA A 123 20.64 5.22 17.00
CA ALA A 123 19.81 5.12 18.20
C ALA A 123 18.53 5.98 18.06
N PRO A 124 17.36 5.54 18.59
CA PRO A 124 17.14 4.27 19.30
C PRO A 124 16.92 3.08 18.34
N TRP A 125 17.52 1.94 18.67
CA TRP A 125 17.45 0.68 17.91
C TRP A 125 16.18 -0.10 18.19
N VAL A 126 15.02 0.41 17.73
CA VAL A 126 13.74 -0.28 17.85
C VAL A 126 13.51 -1.12 16.59
N TYR A 127 13.70 -2.42 16.72
CA TYR A 127 13.52 -3.40 15.64
C TYR A 127 12.33 -4.33 15.92
N PRO A 128 11.65 -4.84 14.87
CA PRO A 128 11.88 -4.56 13.45
C PRO A 128 11.48 -3.13 13.04
N GLU A 129 12.11 -2.60 11.98
CA GLU A 129 11.69 -1.31 11.42
C GLU A 129 10.26 -1.41 10.86
N PHE A 130 9.42 -0.44 11.20
CA PHE A 130 8.05 -0.41 10.69
C PHE A 130 7.98 0.04 9.23
N LYS A 131 8.81 1.02 8.84
CA LYS A 131 8.78 1.63 7.51
C LYS A 131 9.71 0.91 6.53
N GLY A 132 9.24 0.68 5.31
CA GLY A 132 10.02 -0.03 4.29
C GLY A 132 9.16 -0.81 3.31
N TYR A 133 9.82 -1.64 2.50
CA TYR A 133 9.15 -2.59 1.62
C TYR A 133 8.99 -3.95 2.30
N PHE A 134 7.81 -4.53 2.17
CA PHE A 134 7.49 -5.90 2.59
C PHE A 134 7.02 -6.67 1.36
N SER A 135 7.51 -7.89 1.20
CA SER A 135 7.28 -8.70 0.00
C SER A 135 6.31 -9.83 0.27
N ASP A 136 5.62 -10.27 -0.78
CA ASP A 136 4.73 -11.42 -0.76
C ASP A 136 3.60 -11.27 0.29
N ILE A 137 3.01 -10.08 0.32
CA ILE A 137 1.92 -9.75 1.25
C ILE A 137 0.61 -10.32 0.73
N ALA A 138 0.02 -11.24 1.49
CA ALA A 138 -1.34 -11.72 1.25
C ALA A 138 -2.39 -10.75 1.83
N TRP A 139 -2.14 -10.26 3.04
CA TRP A 139 -2.96 -9.24 3.70
C TRP A 139 -2.17 -8.48 4.76
N MET A 140 -2.64 -7.26 5.06
CA MET A 140 -2.11 -6.40 6.11
C MET A 140 -3.25 -5.66 6.83
N GLU A 141 -3.36 -5.86 8.14
CA GLU A 141 -4.25 -5.14 9.04
C GLU A 141 -3.48 -3.98 9.66
N PHE A 142 -3.95 -2.76 9.42
CA PHE A 142 -3.41 -1.55 10.02
C PHE A 142 -4.18 -1.23 11.29
N ASN A 143 -3.45 -0.96 12.38
CA ASN A 143 -4.01 -0.46 13.62
C ASN A 143 -3.76 1.04 13.69
N THR A 144 -4.82 1.84 13.79
CA THR A 144 -4.76 3.29 13.73
C THR A 144 -5.59 3.91 14.84
N VAL A 145 -5.43 5.22 15.05
CA VAL A 145 -6.27 5.98 15.99
C VAL A 145 -7.75 6.02 15.57
N GLU A 146 -8.05 5.75 14.29
CA GLU A 146 -9.41 5.69 13.73
C GLU A 146 -10.02 4.29 13.86
N GLY A 147 -9.21 3.28 14.21
CA GLY A 147 -9.57 1.87 14.32
C GLY A 147 -8.71 0.99 13.42
N LYS A 148 -9.18 -0.22 13.12
CA LYS A 148 -8.43 -1.20 12.34
C LYS A 148 -9.02 -1.37 10.95
N PHE A 149 -8.21 -1.24 9.90
CA PHE A 149 -8.64 -1.59 8.55
C PHE A 149 -7.72 -2.65 7.93
N LEU A 150 -8.30 -3.48 7.08
CA LEU A 150 -7.62 -4.62 6.45
C LEU A 150 -7.49 -4.37 4.95
N VAL A 151 -6.28 -4.56 4.43
CA VAL A 151 -6.00 -4.62 2.99
C VAL A 151 -5.61 -6.05 2.67
N ALA A 152 -6.23 -6.63 1.66
CA ALA A 152 -5.94 -7.99 1.20
C ALA A 152 -5.83 -8.01 -0.31
N SER A 153 -4.97 -8.88 -0.85
CA SER A 153 -4.82 -9.07 -2.28
C SER A 153 -4.70 -10.54 -2.63
N PRO A 154 -5.39 -11.02 -3.68
CA PRO A 154 -5.17 -12.35 -4.22
C PRO A 154 -3.89 -12.43 -5.09
N GLN A 155 -3.22 -11.29 -5.34
CA GLN A 155 -2.01 -11.23 -6.17
C GLN A 155 -0.80 -11.79 -5.42
N GLU A 156 -0.22 -12.86 -5.96
CA GLU A 156 1.05 -13.41 -5.46
C GLU A 156 2.21 -12.44 -5.68
N GLY A 157 3.19 -12.44 -4.77
CA GLY A 157 4.38 -11.62 -4.89
C GLY A 157 4.13 -10.11 -4.73
N LEU A 158 2.99 -9.69 -4.17
CA LEU A 158 2.69 -8.29 -3.92
C LEU A 158 3.71 -7.67 -2.97
N PHE A 159 4.21 -6.48 -3.33
CA PHE A 159 5.01 -5.65 -2.45
C PHE A 159 4.16 -4.53 -1.87
N VAL A 160 4.27 -4.32 -0.57
CA VAL A 160 3.69 -3.17 0.14
C VAL A 160 4.81 -2.30 0.67
N ARG A 161 4.76 -1.01 0.35
CA ARG A 161 5.64 0.00 0.93
C ARG A 161 4.90 0.72 2.06
N LEU A 162 5.52 0.75 3.25
CA LEU A 162 5.04 1.54 4.38
C LEU A 162 5.88 2.81 4.52
N PHE A 163 5.27 3.95 4.22
CA PHE A 163 5.80 5.31 4.41
C PHE A 163 7.16 5.59 3.72
N ASP A 164 7.68 6.80 3.91
CA ASP A 164 9.04 7.19 3.56
C ASP A 164 10.02 6.73 4.63
N PHE A 165 11.16 6.18 4.21
CA PHE A 165 12.09 5.52 5.14
C PHE A 165 13.55 5.68 4.73
N TYR A 166 14.43 5.88 5.70
CA TYR A 166 15.86 6.03 5.43
C TYR A 166 16.60 4.71 5.62
N GLY A 167 17.48 4.40 4.66
CA GLY A 167 18.42 3.29 4.73
C GLY A 167 19.78 3.69 5.30
N LEU A 168 20.23 4.92 4.99
CA LEU A 168 21.49 5.50 5.46
C LEU A 168 21.25 6.99 5.77
N SER A 169 21.87 7.53 6.82
CA SER A 169 21.86 8.97 7.09
C SER A 169 22.59 9.70 5.96
N GLY A 170 21.92 10.66 5.29
CA GLY A 170 22.49 11.44 4.20
C GLY A 170 21.62 11.37 2.93
N PRO A 171 22.11 10.79 1.81
CA PRO A 171 21.37 10.75 0.55
C PRO A 171 20.06 9.99 0.70
N VAL A 172 18.96 10.52 0.12
CA VAL A 172 17.65 9.85 0.08
C VAL A 172 17.81 8.54 -0.70
N PRO A 173 17.80 7.36 -0.04
CA PRO A 173 18.18 6.10 -0.68
C PRO A 173 16.98 5.37 -1.30
N HIS A 174 15.80 5.99 -1.28
CA HIS A 174 14.57 5.50 -1.86
C HIS A 174 14.05 6.49 -2.90
N PRO A 175 13.42 6.03 -3.99
CA PRO A 175 12.81 6.95 -4.94
C PRO A 175 11.60 7.65 -4.30
N ALA A 176 11.44 8.94 -4.63
CA ALA A 176 10.31 9.74 -4.16
C ALA A 176 8.99 9.19 -4.70
N LEU A 177 7.95 9.19 -3.86
CA LEU A 177 6.59 8.97 -4.34
C LEU A 177 6.09 10.23 -5.05
N PRO A 178 5.10 10.11 -5.94
CA PRO A 178 4.37 11.27 -6.42
C PRO A 178 3.90 12.15 -5.25
N PRO A 179 3.90 13.48 -5.41
CA PRO A 179 3.42 14.41 -4.39
C PRO A 179 1.91 14.31 -4.15
#